data_AF-A0A6N2RVY9-F1
#
_entry.id   AF-A0A6N2RVY9-F1
#
_cell.length_a   1.000
_cell.length_b   1.000
_cell.length_c   1.000
_cell.angle_alpha   90.00
_cell.angle_beta   90.00
_cell.angle_gamma   90.00
#
_symmetry.space_group_name_H-M   'P 1'
#
loop_
_entity.id
_entity.type
_entity.pdbx_description
1 polymer ?
#
loop_
_entity_poly.entity_id
_entity_poly.type
_entity_poly.pdbx_seq_one_letter_code
_entity_poly.pdbx_strand_id
1 'polypeptide(L)'
;MKRIGFLRVLNEENAVIPCLLSVAPVLDHVVVLWADMDDRSIDLVKEWEHHLCHACQCRVSFLHYPHHVVPPHSVDDLRSLPRENRIDTYLNFGMEFIRRLYEGQLFCVSKIDADQIYFTRELEAAFQMISGPEDCVSIRGHNTLVHQQRLMIYGPRPVNGGGDSLICGMNNLPRFGIAAPYEVDITAHPQVTPYPDACWMHFMKAAKYKNVIREFHDDEVIPLSQKPALQECFLSRILPLLQEAKSPYAHLRLD
;
A
#
# COMPACT_ATOMS: atom_id res chain seq x y z
N MET A 1 18.48 -8.70 -8.67
CA MET A 1 18.03 -7.34 -8.30
C MET A 1 17.31 -7.44 -6.97
N LYS A 2 17.62 -6.57 -6.00
CA LYS A 2 16.92 -6.56 -4.70
C LYS A 2 15.51 -6.01 -4.83
N ARG A 3 14.52 -6.67 -4.23
CA ARG A 3 13.10 -6.27 -4.24
C ARG A 3 12.76 -5.56 -2.94
N ILE A 4 12.42 -4.28 -3.02
CA ILE A 4 12.19 -3.43 -1.86
C ILE A 4 10.72 -3.04 -1.79
N GLY A 5 10.09 -3.22 -0.63
CA GLY A 5 8.79 -2.63 -0.31
C GLY A 5 8.97 -1.31 0.41
N PHE A 6 8.36 -0.24 -0.12
CA PHE A 6 8.24 1.03 0.58
C PHE A 6 6.85 1.11 1.21
N LEU A 7 6.76 0.74 2.49
CA LEU A 7 5.50 0.68 3.22
C LEU A 7 5.24 2.03 3.90
N ARG A 8 4.15 2.68 3.52
CA ARG A 8 3.62 3.85 4.23
C ARG A 8 2.59 3.40 5.25
N VAL A 9 2.78 3.77 6.51
CA VAL A 9 1.84 3.43 7.60
C VAL A 9 1.17 4.71 8.12
N LEU A 10 -0.16 4.66 8.25
CA LEU A 10 -0.98 5.70 8.89
C LEU A 10 -2.24 5.07 9.46
N ASN A 11 -2.25 4.76 10.76
CA ASN A 11 -3.42 4.28 11.48
C ASN A 11 -4.11 3.03 10.86
N GLU A 12 -3.31 1.99 10.55
CA GLU A 12 -3.74 0.74 9.91
C GLU A 12 -3.60 -0.53 10.77
N GLU A 13 -3.82 -0.43 12.09
CA GLU A 13 -3.61 -1.55 13.02
C GLU A 13 -4.32 -2.86 12.64
N ASN A 14 -5.48 -2.78 11.97
CA ASN A 14 -6.26 -3.95 11.56
C ASN A 14 -5.74 -4.64 10.29
N ALA A 15 -4.93 -3.96 9.47
CA ALA A 15 -4.52 -4.43 8.16
C ALA A 15 -3.00 -4.53 7.98
N VAL A 16 -2.20 -3.82 8.78
CA VAL A 16 -0.75 -3.70 8.58
C VAL A 16 0.01 -5.03 8.67
N ILE A 17 -0.33 -5.91 9.61
CA ILE A 17 0.31 -7.22 9.72
C ILE A 17 -0.10 -8.17 8.58
N PRO A 18 -1.40 -8.35 8.26
CA PRO A 18 -1.81 -9.10 7.08
C PRO A 18 -1.18 -8.58 5.78
N CYS A 19 -1.07 -7.25 5.63
CA CYS A 19 -0.36 -6.60 4.53
C CYS A 19 1.10 -7.08 4.47
N LEU A 20 1.84 -6.96 5.58
CA LEU A 20 3.24 -7.39 5.66
C LEU A 20 3.41 -8.89 5.37
N LEU A 21 2.57 -9.75 5.93
CA LEU A 21 2.59 -11.20 5.66
C LEU A 21 2.34 -11.51 4.18
N SER A 22 1.54 -10.69 3.49
CA SER A 22 1.26 -10.88 2.06
C SER A 22 2.40 -10.48 1.14
N VAL A 23 3.23 -9.51 1.54
CA VAL A 23 4.29 -8.94 0.69
C VAL A 23 5.69 -9.44 1.07
N ALA A 24 5.96 -9.69 2.35
CA ALA A 24 7.28 -10.08 2.85
C ALA A 24 7.86 -11.33 2.15
N PRO A 25 7.09 -12.37 1.80
CA PRO A 25 7.62 -13.52 1.06
C PRO A 25 8.18 -13.19 -0.34
N VAL A 26 7.81 -12.04 -0.91
CA VAL A 26 8.24 -11.61 -2.26
C VAL A 26 9.43 -10.65 -2.20
N LEU A 27 9.66 -10.02 -1.04
CA LEU A 27 10.56 -8.89 -0.87
C LEU A 27 11.83 -9.29 -0.11
N ASP A 28 12.96 -8.71 -0.51
CA ASP A 28 14.21 -8.82 0.27
C ASP A 28 14.20 -7.89 1.50
N HIS A 29 13.49 -6.77 1.42
CA HIS A 29 13.46 -5.74 2.46
C HIS A 29 12.18 -4.90 2.38
N VAL A 30 11.55 -4.65 3.53
CA VAL A 30 10.53 -3.61 3.70
C VAL A 30 11.10 -2.42 4.48
N VAL A 31 11.03 -1.23 3.91
CA VAL A 31 11.26 0.04 4.60
C VAL A 31 9.91 0.60 5.05
N VAL A 32 9.73 0.68 6.36
CA VAL A 32 8.51 1.13 7.02
C VAL A 32 8.65 2.60 7.37
N LEU A 33 7.87 3.45 6.72
CA LEU A 33 7.83 4.90 6.94
C LEU A 33 6.54 5.29 7.67
N TRP A 34 6.69 6.04 8.76
CA TRP A 34 5.59 6.66 9.49
C TRP A 34 5.97 8.07 9.96
N ALA A 35 4.96 8.88 10.27
CA ALA A 35 5.10 10.19 10.90
C ALA A 35 4.21 10.21 12.15
N ASP A 36 3.13 10.98 12.12
CA ASP A 36 2.11 10.97 13.17
C ASP A 36 1.23 9.73 13.07
N MET A 37 0.91 9.15 14.22
CA MET A 37 -0.02 8.03 14.34
C MET A 37 -0.72 8.09 15.69
N ASP A 38 -1.95 7.58 15.70
CA ASP A 38 -2.84 7.56 16.87
C ASP A 38 -3.19 6.11 17.30
N ASP A 39 -2.66 5.10 16.61
CA ASP A 39 -2.95 3.69 16.86
C ASP A 39 -1.68 2.84 17.08
N ARG A 40 -1.88 1.52 17.21
CA ARG A 40 -0.80 0.57 17.51
C ARG A 40 -0.06 0.04 16.27
N SER A 41 -0.24 0.61 15.09
CA SER A 41 0.28 0.06 13.83
C SER A 41 1.78 -0.26 13.89
N ILE A 42 2.63 0.69 14.30
CA ILE A 42 4.09 0.49 14.32
C ILE A 42 4.52 -0.42 15.45
N ASP A 43 3.84 -0.41 16.60
CA ASP A 43 4.12 -1.34 17.68
C ASP A 43 3.87 -2.78 17.21
N LEU A 44 2.77 -3.02 16.49
CA LEU A 44 2.50 -4.31 15.87
C LEU A 44 3.61 -4.71 14.88
N VAL A 45 4.06 -3.79 14.01
CA VAL A 45 5.13 -4.11 13.05
C VAL A 45 6.43 -4.49 13.77
N LYS A 46 6.78 -3.81 14.87
CA LYS A 46 7.94 -4.14 15.71
C LYS A 46 7.78 -5.50 16.40
N GLU A 47 6.61 -5.80 16.93
CA GLU A 47 6.30 -7.11 17.54
C GLU A 47 6.49 -8.27 16.53
N TRP A 48 6.18 -8.02 15.25
CA TRP A 48 6.28 -9.00 14.18
C TRP A 48 7.62 -9.00 13.42
N GLU A 49 8.52 -8.05 13.68
CA GLU A 49 9.80 -7.90 12.96
C GLU A 49 10.60 -9.21 12.93
N HIS A 50 10.71 -9.88 14.08
CA HIS A 50 11.43 -11.14 14.19
C HIS A 50 10.84 -12.22 13.27
N HIS A 51 9.50 -12.33 13.26
CA HIS A 51 8.83 -13.29 12.38
C HIS A 51 9.08 -12.97 10.91
N LEU A 52 8.96 -11.70 10.50
CA LEU A 52 9.19 -11.29 9.10
C LEU A 52 10.64 -11.55 8.66
N CYS A 53 11.62 -11.28 9.53
CA CYS A 53 13.03 -11.50 9.25
C CYS A 53 13.39 -12.98 9.13
N HIS A 54 12.81 -13.85 9.96
CA HIS A 54 13.21 -15.25 10.04
C HIS A 54 12.31 -16.20 9.24
N ALA A 55 10.99 -16.01 9.28
CA ALA A 55 10.06 -16.85 8.53
C ALA A 55 9.98 -16.45 7.05
N CYS A 56 9.90 -15.16 6.77
CA CYS A 56 9.81 -14.65 5.39
C CYS A 56 11.16 -14.31 4.76
N GLN A 57 12.25 -14.35 5.53
CA GLN A 57 13.60 -13.91 5.08
C GLN A 57 13.61 -12.47 4.56
N CYS A 58 12.70 -11.64 5.08
CA CYS A 58 12.52 -10.26 4.65
C CYS A 58 13.06 -9.31 5.73
N ARG A 59 14.09 -8.53 5.40
CA ARG A 59 14.60 -7.50 6.31
C ARG A 59 13.52 -6.46 6.56
N VAL A 60 13.52 -5.83 7.74
CA VAL A 60 12.69 -4.66 8.05
C VAL A 60 13.59 -3.50 8.46
N SER A 61 13.29 -2.29 8.00
CA SER A 61 13.89 -1.06 8.54
C SER A 61 12.81 -0.07 8.90
N PHE A 62 12.98 0.56 10.05
CA PHE A 62 12.06 1.55 10.60
C PHE A 62 12.59 2.95 10.35
N LEU A 63 11.80 3.77 9.66
CA LEU A 63 12.12 5.16 9.33
C LEU A 63 11.01 6.08 9.86
N HIS A 64 11.32 6.79 10.95
CA HIS A 64 10.43 7.82 11.48
C HIS A 64 10.68 9.15 10.79
N TYR A 65 9.61 9.79 10.32
CA TYR A 65 9.66 11.15 9.80
C TYR A 65 9.40 12.16 10.93
N PRO A 66 10.29 13.13 11.17
CA PRO A 66 10.27 13.94 12.39
C PRO A 66 9.30 15.14 12.35
N HIS A 67 8.46 15.26 11.32
CA HIS A 67 7.53 16.37 11.15
C HIS A 67 6.11 15.87 11.00
N HIS A 68 5.16 16.68 11.46
CA HIS A 68 3.73 16.40 11.27
C HIS A 68 3.39 16.36 9.77
N VAL A 69 2.69 15.34 9.30
CA VAL A 69 2.27 15.25 7.89
C VAL A 69 0.79 15.56 7.78
N VAL A 70 0.47 16.62 7.04
CA VAL A 70 -0.92 17.01 6.78
C VAL A 70 -1.52 16.00 5.78
N PRO A 71 -2.63 15.32 6.12
CA PRO A 71 -3.23 14.34 5.24
C PRO A 71 -3.64 14.97 3.90
N PRO A 72 -3.45 14.26 2.77
CA PRO A 72 -4.04 14.68 1.50
C PRO A 72 -5.55 14.90 1.69
N HIS A 73 -6.11 15.91 1.02
CA HIS A 73 -7.53 16.27 1.08
C HIS A 73 -8.00 16.98 2.36
N SER A 74 -7.15 17.23 3.34
CA SER A 74 -7.54 17.97 4.56
C SER A 74 -7.47 19.50 4.42
N VAL A 75 -6.82 20.00 3.37
CA VAL A 75 -6.63 21.42 3.09
C VAL A 75 -6.86 21.71 1.61
N ASP A 76 -7.32 22.90 1.28
CA ASP A 76 -7.66 23.29 -0.10
C ASP A 76 -6.46 23.32 -1.06
N ASP A 77 -5.25 23.56 -0.55
CA ASP A 77 -4.01 23.54 -1.34
C ASP A 77 -2.79 23.09 -0.52
N LEU A 78 -2.30 21.88 -0.78
CA LEU A 78 -1.09 21.33 -0.15
C LEU A 78 0.16 22.19 -0.38
N ARG A 79 0.22 23.01 -1.43
CA ARG A 79 1.37 23.87 -1.73
C ARG A 79 1.51 25.05 -0.76
N SER A 80 0.42 25.40 -0.09
CA SER A 80 0.41 26.46 0.92
C SER A 80 1.07 26.05 2.25
N LEU A 81 1.24 24.74 2.47
CA LEU A 81 1.84 24.19 3.68
C LEU A 81 3.37 24.38 3.68
N PRO A 82 4.00 24.48 4.87
CA PRO A 82 5.45 24.31 4.99
C PRO A 82 5.88 22.98 4.35
N ARG A 83 7.06 22.93 3.71
CA ARG A 83 7.49 21.78 2.89
C ARG A 83 7.53 20.50 3.71
N GLU A 84 8.06 20.60 4.92
CA GLU A 84 8.18 19.52 5.88
C GLU A 84 6.83 18.89 6.27
N ASN A 85 5.71 19.62 6.14
CA ASN A 85 4.39 19.12 6.46
C ASN A 85 3.65 18.48 5.29
N ARG A 86 4.24 18.48 4.09
CA ARG A 86 3.60 17.98 2.87
C ARG A 86 3.84 16.49 2.66
N ILE A 87 2.85 15.84 2.06
CA ILE A 87 2.91 14.41 1.77
C ILE A 87 4.01 14.04 0.75
N ASP A 88 4.30 14.91 -0.23
CA ASP A 88 5.34 14.67 -1.23
C ASP A 88 6.74 14.65 -0.60
N THR A 89 7.00 15.60 0.31
CA THR A 89 8.27 15.69 1.05
C THR A 89 8.45 14.48 1.97
N TYR A 90 7.39 14.07 2.66
CA TYR A 90 7.38 12.84 3.46
C TYR A 90 7.70 11.58 2.63
N LEU A 91 7.06 11.40 1.47
CA LEU A 91 7.31 10.23 0.62
C LEU A 91 8.72 10.27 0.01
N ASN A 92 9.21 11.44 -0.41
CA ASN A 92 10.57 11.60 -0.92
C ASN A 92 11.64 11.34 0.15
N PHE A 93 11.38 11.68 1.41
CA PHE A 93 12.28 11.33 2.53
C PHE A 93 12.51 9.81 2.61
N GLY A 94 11.45 9.01 2.48
CA GLY A 94 11.56 7.56 2.42
C GLY A 94 12.29 7.05 1.17
N MET A 95 12.01 7.62 0.00
CA MET A 95 12.72 7.26 -1.24
C MET A 95 14.21 7.58 -1.19
N GLU A 96 14.60 8.74 -0.65
CA GLU A 96 16.00 9.11 -0.49
C GLU A 96 16.74 8.16 0.45
N PHE A 97 16.09 7.75 1.54
CA PHE A 97 16.64 6.74 2.44
C PHE A 97 16.92 5.42 1.71
N ILE A 98 15.95 4.91 0.93
CA ILE A 98 16.12 3.67 0.14
C ILE A 98 17.27 3.82 -0.86
N ARG A 99 17.33 4.94 -1.58
CA ARG A 99 18.41 5.21 -2.56
C ARG A 99 19.79 5.16 -1.92
N ARG A 100 19.97 5.77 -0.74
CA ARG A 100 21.25 5.76 -0.02
C ARG A 100 21.57 4.37 0.53
N LEU A 101 20.57 3.67 1.06
CA LEU A 101 20.74 2.34 1.62
C LEU A 101 21.24 1.31 0.60
N TYR A 102 20.83 1.46 -0.66
CA TYR A 102 21.18 0.55 -1.76
C TYR A 102 22.12 1.18 -2.79
N GLU A 103 22.87 2.21 -2.41
CA GLU A 103 23.88 2.83 -3.28
C GLU A 103 24.86 1.76 -3.79
N GLY A 104 25.12 1.77 -5.10
CA GLY A 104 25.98 0.78 -5.77
C GLY A 104 25.36 -0.60 -5.98
N GLN A 105 24.09 -0.84 -5.64
CA GLN A 105 23.39 -2.11 -5.85
C GLN A 105 22.23 -1.97 -6.84
N LEU A 106 21.91 -3.05 -7.56
CA LEU A 106 20.71 -3.12 -8.40
C LEU A 106 19.49 -3.47 -7.56
N PHE A 107 18.49 -2.60 -7.54
CA PHE A 107 17.23 -2.81 -6.82
C PHE A 107 16.02 -2.27 -7.60
N CYS A 108 14.84 -2.72 -7.18
CA CYS A 108 13.54 -2.17 -7.56
C CYS A 108 12.69 -1.93 -6.32
N VAL A 109 11.74 -1.00 -6.42
CA VAL A 109 10.89 -0.58 -5.31
C VAL A 109 9.43 -0.66 -5.73
N SER A 110 8.61 -1.24 -4.85
CA SER A 110 7.15 -1.11 -4.91
C SER A 110 6.66 -0.25 -3.75
N LYS A 111 5.76 0.71 -4.01
CA LYS A 111 4.99 1.38 -2.95
C LYS A 111 3.95 0.40 -2.42
N ILE A 112 3.94 0.20 -1.10
CA ILE A 112 2.99 -0.65 -0.41
C ILE A 112 2.12 0.22 0.49
N ASP A 113 0.80 0.10 0.37
CA ASP A 113 -0.15 0.76 1.26
C ASP A 113 -0.60 -0.23 2.35
N ALA A 114 -0.54 0.18 3.61
CA ALA A 114 -0.77 -0.70 4.76
C ALA A 114 -2.23 -1.19 4.91
N ASP A 115 -3.17 -0.61 4.16
CA ASP A 115 -4.57 -1.01 4.07
C ASP A 115 -4.86 -1.97 2.91
N GLN A 116 -3.83 -2.44 2.20
CA GLN A 116 -3.94 -3.41 1.10
C GLN A 116 -3.33 -4.75 1.49
N ILE A 117 -4.07 -5.84 1.28
CA ILE A 117 -3.55 -7.20 1.46
C ILE A 117 -3.36 -7.82 0.07
N TYR A 118 -2.11 -8.20 -0.23
CA TYR A 118 -1.71 -8.60 -1.56
C TYR A 118 -1.95 -10.08 -1.82
N PHE A 119 -2.20 -10.38 -3.08
CA PHE A 119 -2.12 -11.72 -3.62
C PHE A 119 -0.64 -12.01 -3.92
N THR A 120 0.01 -12.75 -3.02
CA THR A 120 1.48 -12.95 -3.03
C THR A 120 2.03 -13.43 -4.38
N ARG A 121 1.32 -14.33 -5.07
CA ARG A 121 1.76 -14.88 -6.38
C ARG A 121 1.73 -13.83 -7.49
N GLU A 122 0.69 -13.02 -7.55
CA GLU A 122 0.50 -11.97 -8.55
C GLU A 122 1.48 -10.82 -8.31
N LEU A 123 1.71 -10.48 -7.03
CA LEU A 123 2.76 -9.53 -6.67
C LEU A 123 4.14 -10.04 -7.10
N GLU A 124 4.45 -11.31 -6.86
CA GLU A 124 5.72 -11.91 -7.30
C GLU A 124 5.86 -11.90 -8.83
N ALA A 125 4.82 -12.28 -9.56
CA ALA A 125 4.82 -12.24 -11.02
C ALA A 125 4.99 -10.81 -11.56
N ALA A 126 4.39 -9.80 -10.91
CA ALA A 126 4.59 -8.41 -11.27
C ALA A 126 6.04 -7.95 -11.02
N PHE A 127 6.68 -8.38 -9.91
CA PHE A 127 8.10 -8.12 -9.67
C PHE A 127 9.02 -8.81 -10.69
N GLN A 128 8.64 -9.97 -11.23
CA GLN A 128 9.42 -10.68 -12.26
C GLN A 128 9.44 -9.95 -13.61
N MET A 129 8.50 -9.04 -13.85
CA MET A 129 8.51 -8.17 -15.05
C MET A 129 9.55 -7.04 -14.97
N ILE A 130 10.19 -6.83 -13.82
CA ILE A 130 11.30 -5.88 -13.67
C ILE A 130 12.62 -6.62 -13.96
N SER A 131 13.11 -6.44 -15.19
CA SER A 131 14.34 -7.05 -15.69
C SER A 131 15.54 -6.12 -15.64
N GLY A 132 15.31 -4.80 -15.65
CA GLY A 132 16.33 -3.76 -15.71
C GLY A 132 16.01 -2.55 -14.82
N PRO A 133 16.99 -1.65 -14.61
CA PRO A 133 16.86 -0.50 -13.72
C PRO A 133 15.88 0.58 -14.22
N GLU A 134 15.55 0.57 -15.52
CA GLU A 134 14.61 1.51 -16.14
C GLU A 134 13.17 0.99 -16.19
N ASP A 135 12.95 -0.31 -15.93
CA ASP A 135 11.62 -0.92 -16.06
C ASP A 135 10.69 -0.35 -14.98
N CYS A 136 9.43 -0.13 -15.34
CA CYS A 136 8.39 0.09 -14.36
C CYS A 136 7.09 -0.63 -14.75
N VAL A 137 6.44 -1.20 -13.75
CA VAL A 137 5.22 -2.00 -13.88
C VAL A 137 4.13 -1.37 -13.06
N SER A 138 2.97 -1.17 -13.67
CA SER A 138 1.77 -0.70 -13.00
C SER A 138 0.93 -1.90 -12.56
N ILE A 139 0.63 -1.95 -11.27
CA ILE A 139 -0.23 -2.99 -10.68
C ILE A 139 -1.58 -2.39 -10.27
N ARG A 140 -2.59 -3.23 -10.14
CA ARG A 140 -3.96 -2.85 -9.75
C ARG A 140 -4.54 -3.84 -8.75
N GLY A 141 -5.63 -3.49 -8.09
CA GLY A 141 -6.30 -4.37 -7.13
C GLY A 141 -7.81 -4.14 -7.07
N HIS A 142 -8.47 -4.99 -6.29
CA HIS A 142 -9.89 -4.85 -5.99
C HIS A 142 -10.09 -3.78 -4.94
N ASN A 143 -10.93 -2.79 -5.25
CA ASN A 143 -11.22 -1.71 -4.34
C ASN A 143 -12.34 -2.10 -3.38
N THR A 144 -11.99 -2.96 -2.43
CA THR A 144 -12.87 -3.41 -1.37
C THR A 144 -12.80 -2.49 -0.14
N LEU A 145 -13.80 -2.61 0.73
CA LEU A 145 -13.97 -1.75 1.90
C LEU A 145 -14.57 -2.53 3.06
N VAL A 146 -14.33 -2.05 4.27
CA VAL A 146 -14.96 -2.53 5.48
C VAL A 146 -16.08 -1.57 5.88
N HIS A 147 -17.31 -2.07 5.90
CA HIS A 147 -18.48 -1.29 6.30
C HIS A 147 -19.41 -2.13 7.17
N GLN A 148 -19.70 -1.65 8.39
CA GLN A 148 -20.58 -2.34 9.35
C GLN A 148 -20.22 -3.83 9.57
N GLN A 149 -18.93 -4.11 9.80
CA GLN A 149 -18.37 -5.46 9.98
C GLN A 149 -18.57 -6.40 8.77
N ARG A 150 -18.70 -5.83 7.57
CA ARG A 150 -18.77 -6.56 6.30
C ARG A 150 -17.61 -6.15 5.40
N LEU A 151 -17.06 -7.10 4.66
CA LEU A 151 -16.18 -6.83 3.53
C LEU A 151 -17.03 -6.67 2.27
N MET A 152 -16.96 -5.51 1.65
CA MET A 152 -17.79 -5.13 0.51
C MET A 152 -16.91 -4.61 -0.63
N ILE A 153 -17.48 -4.45 -1.82
CA ILE A 153 -16.85 -3.81 -2.98
C ILE A 153 -17.33 -2.38 -3.06
N TYR A 154 -16.43 -1.44 -3.34
CA TYR A 154 -16.80 -0.06 -3.64
C TYR A 154 -17.41 0.04 -5.05
N GLY A 155 -18.73 0.18 -5.13
CA GLY A 155 -19.50 0.21 -6.38
C GLY A 155 -19.07 1.31 -7.36
N PRO A 156 -18.87 2.57 -6.93
CA PRO A 156 -18.48 3.66 -7.84
C PRO A 156 -17.13 3.45 -8.53
N ARG A 157 -16.20 2.74 -7.86
CA ARG A 157 -14.87 2.43 -8.42
C ARG A 157 -14.38 1.08 -7.87
N PRO A 158 -14.78 -0.05 -8.48
CA PRO A 158 -14.52 -1.40 -7.95
C PRO A 158 -13.07 -1.88 -8.14
N VAL A 159 -12.27 -1.15 -8.93
CA VAL A 159 -10.84 -1.42 -9.17
C VAL A 159 -10.04 -0.16 -8.85
N ASN A 160 -8.91 -0.34 -8.15
CA ASN A 160 -7.98 0.73 -7.82
C ASN A 160 -6.54 0.37 -8.25
N GLY A 161 -5.64 1.35 -8.24
CA GLY A 161 -4.26 1.23 -8.72
C GLY A 161 -4.11 1.73 -10.15
N GLY A 162 -2.98 1.39 -10.78
CA GLY A 162 -2.55 2.00 -12.02
C GLY A 162 -1.50 3.08 -11.77
N GLY A 163 -1.96 4.33 -11.64
CA GLY A 163 -1.08 5.49 -11.53
C GLY A 163 -0.11 5.41 -10.35
N ASP A 164 -0.61 5.25 -9.12
CA ASP A 164 0.17 5.38 -7.89
C ASP A 164 0.62 4.04 -7.28
N SER A 165 0.30 2.93 -7.95
CA SER A 165 0.67 1.57 -7.54
C SER A 165 1.65 0.99 -8.55
N LEU A 166 2.92 1.30 -8.35
CA LEU A 166 4.01 1.00 -9.28
C LEU A 166 5.09 0.14 -8.62
N ILE A 167 5.66 -0.76 -9.40
CA ILE A 167 6.94 -1.43 -9.12
C ILE A 167 7.95 -0.87 -10.12
N CYS A 168 8.94 -0.11 -9.67
CA CYS A 168 9.92 0.50 -10.58
C CYS A 168 11.36 0.10 -10.24
N GLY A 169 12.18 -0.05 -11.26
CA GLY A 169 13.64 -0.17 -11.14
C GLY A 169 14.28 1.11 -10.62
N MET A 170 15.50 0.99 -10.08
CA MET A 170 16.22 2.08 -9.39
C MET A 170 16.42 3.39 -10.17
N ASN A 171 16.44 3.35 -11.50
CA ASN A 171 16.58 4.55 -12.33
C ASN A 171 15.23 5.17 -12.70
N ASN A 172 14.15 4.42 -12.53
CA ASN A 172 12.78 4.85 -12.82
C ASN A 172 11.91 4.98 -11.55
N LEU A 173 12.54 5.17 -10.37
CA LEU A 173 11.82 5.36 -9.11
C LEU A 173 10.92 6.61 -9.15
N PRO A 174 9.72 6.55 -8.54
CA PRO A 174 8.84 7.70 -8.50
C PRO A 174 9.50 8.87 -7.77
N ARG A 175 9.33 10.07 -8.31
CA ARG A 175 9.57 11.32 -7.60
C ARG A 175 8.21 11.90 -7.27
N PHE A 176 7.93 12.01 -5.99
CA PHE A 176 6.64 12.50 -5.53
C PHE A 176 6.63 14.03 -5.60
N GLY A 177 5.71 14.62 -6.36
CA GLY A 177 5.46 16.06 -6.40
C GLY A 177 4.05 16.39 -5.94
N ILE A 178 3.58 17.62 -6.16
CA ILE A 178 2.17 18.01 -5.98
C ILE A 178 1.66 18.49 -7.35
N ALA A 179 0.94 17.62 -8.07
CA ALA A 179 0.44 17.87 -9.43
C ALA A 179 -0.81 18.75 -9.42
N ALA A 180 -1.68 18.51 -8.45
CA ALA A 180 -2.90 19.26 -8.18
C ALA A 180 -2.95 19.58 -6.67
N PRO A 181 -3.82 20.48 -6.19
CA PRO A 181 -3.88 20.87 -4.78
C PRO A 181 -4.00 19.70 -3.78
N TYR A 182 -4.34 18.48 -4.26
CA TYR A 182 -4.53 17.27 -3.47
C TYR A 182 -3.91 15.99 -4.08
N GLU A 183 -3.15 16.07 -5.17
CA GLU A 183 -2.62 14.88 -5.85
C GLU A 183 -1.11 14.88 -5.89
N VAL A 184 -0.53 13.75 -5.50
CA VAL A 184 0.91 13.54 -5.61
C VAL A 184 1.26 13.34 -7.08
N ASP A 185 2.11 14.21 -7.63
CA ASP A 185 2.61 14.05 -8.99
C ASP A 185 3.53 12.83 -9.04
N ILE A 186 3.24 11.97 -10.00
CA ILE A 186 4.02 10.77 -10.35
C ILE A 186 4.37 10.78 -11.85
N THR A 187 4.10 11.88 -12.57
CA THR A 187 4.39 11.97 -14.01
C THR A 187 5.87 12.19 -14.29
N ALA A 188 6.55 11.09 -14.64
CA ALA A 188 7.08 10.83 -15.98
C ALA A 188 7.85 9.50 -15.94
N HIS A 189 7.13 8.38 -15.85
CA HIS A 189 7.75 7.08 -16.07
C HIS A 189 7.76 6.82 -17.59
N PRO A 190 8.94 6.86 -18.26
CA PRO A 190 9.01 6.85 -19.72
C PRO A 190 8.45 5.56 -20.33
N GLN A 191 8.35 4.48 -19.56
CA GLN A 191 7.78 3.19 -19.95
C GLN A 191 7.12 2.53 -18.73
N VAL A 192 5.79 2.39 -18.75
CA VAL A 192 5.03 1.66 -17.71
C VAL A 192 4.32 0.50 -18.37
N THR A 193 4.66 -0.72 -17.96
CA THR A 193 3.99 -1.93 -18.43
C THR A 193 2.88 -2.31 -17.45
N PRO A 194 1.61 -2.42 -17.87
CA PRO A 194 0.55 -2.86 -16.98
C PRO A 194 0.68 -4.36 -16.69
N TYR A 195 0.61 -4.74 -15.41
CA TYR A 195 0.39 -6.13 -15.01
C TYR A 195 -1.10 -6.48 -15.17
N PRO A 196 -1.44 -7.61 -15.82
CA PRO A 196 -2.82 -7.89 -16.22
C PRO A 196 -3.73 -8.23 -15.04
N ASP A 197 -3.22 -8.90 -14.02
CA ASP A 197 -4.06 -9.43 -12.94
C ASP A 197 -4.16 -8.44 -11.75
N ALA A 198 -5.18 -8.63 -10.91
CA ALA A 198 -5.27 -7.90 -9.66
C ALA A 198 -4.21 -8.44 -8.69
N CYS A 199 -3.57 -7.57 -7.93
CA CYS A 199 -2.50 -7.90 -7.00
C CYS A 199 -2.92 -7.74 -5.53
N TRP A 200 -4.08 -7.16 -5.20
CA TRP A 200 -4.53 -6.98 -3.82
C TRP A 200 -6.04 -6.82 -3.67
N MET A 201 -6.48 -6.92 -2.41
CA MET A 201 -7.77 -6.41 -1.92
C MET A 201 -7.51 -5.25 -0.95
N HIS A 202 -8.28 -4.18 -1.11
CA HIS A 202 -8.23 -3.00 -0.26
C HIS A 202 -9.14 -3.15 0.96
N PHE A 203 -8.75 -2.63 2.13
CA PHE A 203 -9.56 -2.62 3.34
C PHE A 203 -9.89 -1.19 3.76
N MET A 204 -10.49 -0.43 2.83
CA MET A 204 -10.88 0.96 3.10
C MET A 204 -11.82 1.07 4.30
N LYS A 205 -11.54 2.03 5.17
CA LYS A 205 -12.40 2.36 6.33
C LYS A 205 -13.37 3.51 6.06
N ALA A 206 -13.07 4.35 5.07
CA ALA A 206 -13.87 5.54 4.75
C ALA A 206 -13.84 5.87 3.26
N ALA A 207 -14.93 6.49 2.78
CA ALA A 207 -15.00 7.08 1.45
C ALA A 207 -14.25 8.42 1.43
N LYS A 208 -13.57 8.70 0.33
CA LYS A 208 -12.88 9.96 0.09
C LYS A 208 -13.47 10.62 -1.16
N TYR A 209 -14.02 11.81 -1.00
CA TYR A 209 -14.54 12.61 -2.11
C TYR A 209 -14.09 14.07 -1.94
N LYS A 210 -13.27 14.55 -2.89
CA LYS A 210 -12.64 15.87 -2.82
C LYS A 210 -11.88 16.04 -1.49
N ASN A 211 -12.28 17.02 -0.67
CA ASN A 211 -11.71 17.33 0.65
C ASN A 211 -12.52 16.72 1.82
N VAL A 212 -13.41 15.77 1.55
CA VAL A 212 -14.30 15.18 2.56
C VAL A 212 -13.98 13.70 2.74
N ILE A 213 -13.71 13.31 3.99
CA ILE A 213 -13.67 11.92 4.45
C ILE A 213 -14.99 11.63 5.14
N ARG A 214 -15.70 10.59 4.69
CA ARG A 214 -17.01 10.20 5.26
C ARG A 214 -17.19 8.69 5.28
N GLU A 215 -18.22 8.25 5.99
CA GLU A 215 -18.70 6.87 5.89
C GLU A 215 -19.25 6.57 4.49
N PHE A 216 -19.22 5.29 4.11
CA PHE A 216 -19.82 4.80 2.88
C PHE A 216 -21.34 4.86 2.97
N HIS A 217 -22.00 5.17 1.84
CA HIS A 217 -23.45 5.03 1.74
C HIS A 217 -23.83 3.62 1.26
N ASP A 218 -25.00 3.14 1.67
CA ASP A 218 -25.46 1.78 1.33
C ASP A 218 -25.63 1.56 -0.19
N ASP A 219 -25.88 2.64 -0.96
CA ASP A 219 -25.98 2.59 -2.43
C ASP A 219 -24.60 2.60 -3.14
N GLU A 220 -23.52 2.82 -2.40
CA GLU A 220 -22.14 2.81 -2.91
C GLU A 220 -21.43 1.47 -2.67
N VAL A 221 -22.06 0.53 -1.96
CA VAL A 221 -21.44 -0.74 -1.58
C VAL A 221 -22.11 -1.91 -2.26
N ILE A 222 -21.31 -2.85 -2.74
CA ILE A 222 -21.80 -4.09 -3.36
C ILE A 222 -21.34 -5.26 -2.48
N PRO A 223 -22.24 -6.16 -2.03
CA PRO A 223 -21.87 -7.36 -1.30
C PRO A 223 -20.82 -8.20 -2.04
N LEU A 224 -19.83 -8.71 -1.31
CA LEU A 224 -18.81 -9.58 -1.88
C LEU A 224 -19.42 -10.88 -2.44
N SER A 225 -20.53 -11.34 -1.84
CA SER A 225 -21.34 -12.48 -2.29
C SER A 225 -21.84 -12.36 -3.75
N GLN A 226 -21.95 -11.15 -4.29
CA GLN A 226 -22.30 -10.92 -5.70
C GLN A 226 -21.11 -11.13 -6.66
N LYS A 227 -19.91 -11.39 -6.14
CA LYS A 227 -18.70 -11.73 -6.90
C LYS A 227 -18.07 -13.03 -6.35
N PRO A 228 -18.64 -14.21 -6.67
CA PRO A 228 -18.20 -15.49 -6.09
C PRO A 228 -16.70 -15.78 -6.24
N ALA A 229 -16.12 -15.47 -7.40
CA ALA A 229 -14.68 -15.66 -7.62
C ALA A 229 -13.81 -14.79 -6.69
N LEU A 230 -14.22 -13.54 -6.45
CA LEU A 230 -13.50 -12.65 -5.54
C LEU A 230 -13.69 -13.06 -4.08
N GLN A 231 -14.88 -13.53 -3.72
CA GLN A 231 -15.15 -14.12 -2.41
C GLN A 231 -14.27 -15.36 -2.16
N GLU A 232 -14.14 -16.25 -3.15
CA GLU A 232 -13.26 -17.41 -3.08
C GLU A 232 -11.79 -16.99 -2.93
N CYS A 233 -11.34 -15.96 -3.67
CA CYS A 233 -10.00 -15.39 -3.50
C CYS A 233 -9.79 -14.85 -2.08
N PHE A 234 -10.77 -14.14 -1.51
CA PHE A 234 -10.67 -13.69 -0.11
C PHE A 234 -10.52 -14.88 0.84
N LEU A 235 -11.42 -15.85 0.76
CA LEU A 235 -11.44 -17.01 1.67
C LEU A 235 -10.17 -17.86 1.60
N SER A 236 -9.64 -18.07 0.39
CA SER A 236 -8.49 -18.95 0.18
C SER A 236 -7.14 -18.26 0.33
N ARG A 237 -7.07 -16.93 0.18
CA ARG A 237 -5.78 -16.21 0.05
C ARG A 237 -5.59 -15.07 1.05
N ILE A 238 -6.67 -14.42 1.47
CA ILE A 238 -6.61 -13.25 2.36
C ILE A 238 -6.97 -13.63 3.80
N LEU A 239 -8.06 -14.40 3.97
CA LEU A 239 -8.51 -14.86 5.29
C LEU A 239 -7.42 -15.60 6.09
N PRO A 240 -6.59 -16.48 5.51
CA PRO A 240 -5.50 -17.12 6.26
C PRO A 240 -4.51 -16.11 6.85
N LEU A 241 -4.18 -15.05 6.11
CA LEU A 241 -3.26 -14.00 6.57
C LEU A 241 -3.89 -13.16 7.70
N LEU A 242 -5.19 -12.88 7.58
CA LEU A 242 -5.96 -12.21 8.64
C LEU A 242 -6.00 -13.04 9.92
N GLN A 243 -6.19 -14.36 9.81
CA GLN A 243 -6.21 -15.29 10.93
C GLN A 243 -4.85 -15.43 11.59
N GLU A 244 -3.77 -15.56 10.81
CA GLU A 244 -2.40 -15.62 11.31
C GLU A 244 -2.04 -14.35 12.09
N ALA A 245 -2.38 -13.19 11.53
CA ALA A 245 -2.18 -11.90 12.17
C ALA A 245 -3.09 -11.65 13.39
N LYS A 246 -4.08 -12.52 13.66
CA LYS A 246 -5.15 -12.31 14.64
C LYS A 246 -5.87 -10.97 14.44
N SER A 247 -6.01 -10.55 13.19
CA SER A 247 -6.68 -9.29 12.84
C SER A 247 -8.18 -9.38 13.14
N PRO A 248 -8.82 -8.31 13.65
CA PRO A 248 -10.28 -8.24 13.76
C PRO A 248 -10.99 -8.48 12.42
N TYR A 249 -10.33 -8.21 11.29
CA TYR A 249 -10.89 -8.43 9.97
C TYR A 249 -11.04 -9.91 9.60
N ALA A 250 -10.46 -10.84 10.37
CA ALA A 250 -10.69 -12.28 10.20
C ALA A 250 -12.16 -12.69 10.44
N HIS A 251 -12.96 -11.81 11.06
CA HIS A 251 -14.36 -12.06 11.42
C HIS A 251 -15.36 -11.27 10.56
N LEU A 252 -14.90 -10.62 9.48
CA LEU A 252 -15.79 -9.89 8.59
C LEU A 252 -16.79 -10.82 7.92
N ARG A 253 -18.04 -10.34 7.83
CA ARG A 253 -19.07 -11.00 7.03
C ARG A 253 -18.91 -10.64 5.56
N LEU A 254 -19.41 -11.50 4.67
CA LEU A 254 -19.24 -11.39 3.21
C LEU A 254 -20.58 -11.22 2.47
N ASP A 255 -21.69 -11.12 3.21
CA ASP A 255 -23.07 -11.04 2.74
C ASP A 255 -23.59 -9.61 2.51
#